data_AF-L1IGW5-F1
#
_entry.id   AF-L1IGW5-F1
#
_cell.length_a   1.000
_cell.length_b   1.000
_cell.length_c   1.000
_cell.angle_alpha   90.00
_cell.angle_beta   90.00
_cell.angle_gamma   90.00
#
_symmetry.space_group_name_H-M   'P 1'
#
loop_
_entity.id
_entity.type
_entity.pdbx_description
1 polymer ?
#
loop_
_entity_poly.entity_id
_entity_poly.type
_entity_poly.pdbx_seq_one_letter_code
_entity_poly.pdbx_strand_id
1 'polypeptide(L)'
;MWVRMWVRMWAMCGDEGWDERMMEHAPAHRSMVARATAAMASSAVTSSTLSMSATRMVGKTIVKKGGEAEVGHLYSDDNPGTTQKGTGFANAEAALRTTRLVEDRPPNKRIWTINTMLHRAKHHPHQTQGMRDAIAIFEDWIRKYKEEKESQKKAKKNSSTRSQSQPHDQHRELVASSANAFSYANSKDFDSFLSLSRETLKEGKAALRKAVEEASRQSSCAGAAACTIQQFTAVFGGPGTHGYGKHVIEGGRHTVRIESVEELTKMVGKTCVRGLKEGSISFEVTYQESESDAFLCFQINRGEKATRTLDSFFIKAK
;
A
#
# COMPACT_ATOMS: atom_id res chain seq x y z
N MET A 1 -10.07 -3.30 -14.54
CA MET A 1 -8.61 -3.52 -14.38
C MET A 1 -8.22 -3.89 -12.93
N TRP A 2 -8.96 -3.42 -11.90
CA TRP A 2 -8.71 -3.76 -10.49
C TRP A 2 -9.24 -5.13 -10.02
N VAL A 3 -10.27 -5.69 -10.67
CA VAL A 3 -10.78 -7.04 -10.35
C VAL A 3 -9.73 -8.14 -10.59
N ARG A 4 -8.83 -7.95 -11.56
CA ARG A 4 -7.69 -8.85 -11.81
C ARG A 4 -6.59 -8.75 -10.75
N MET A 5 -6.52 -7.64 -10.02
CA MET A 5 -5.55 -7.44 -8.94
C MET A 5 -6.06 -8.06 -7.64
N TRP A 6 -7.39 -8.04 -7.42
CA TRP A 6 -8.03 -8.70 -6.28
C TRP A 6 -7.94 -10.23 -6.33
N VAL A 7 -8.15 -10.84 -7.51
CA VAL A 7 -7.96 -12.30 -7.71
C VAL A 7 -6.50 -12.72 -7.54
N ARG A 8 -5.55 -11.83 -7.85
CA ARG A 8 -4.11 -12.10 -7.69
C ARG A 8 -3.63 -11.95 -6.24
N MET A 9 -4.33 -11.14 -5.44
CA MET A 9 -4.07 -10.97 -4.01
C MET A 9 -4.69 -12.10 -3.19
N TRP A 10 -5.86 -12.63 -3.61
CA TRP A 10 -6.46 -13.84 -3.05
C TRP A 10 -5.56 -15.09 -3.25
N ALA A 11 -4.79 -15.15 -4.34
CA ALA A 11 -3.82 -16.22 -4.60
C ALA A 11 -2.48 -16.08 -3.84
N MET A 12 -2.25 -14.98 -3.11
CA MET A 12 -1.00 -14.73 -2.37
C MET A 12 -1.12 -14.94 -0.85
N CYS A 13 -2.33 -14.95 -0.30
CA CYS A 13 -2.58 -15.38 1.08
C CYS A 13 -2.93 -16.87 1.05
N GLY A 14 -1.94 -17.72 1.38
CA GLY A 14 -2.14 -19.16 1.46
C GLY A 14 -3.21 -19.55 2.48
N ASP A 15 -3.84 -20.70 2.22
CA ASP A 15 -4.79 -21.42 3.08
C ASP A 15 -4.48 -21.28 4.58
N GLU A 16 -5.16 -20.34 5.22
CA GLU A 16 -5.50 -20.46 6.62
C GLU A 16 -6.75 -21.34 6.69
N GLY A 17 -6.62 -22.48 7.36
CA GLY A 17 -7.71 -23.42 7.57
C GLY A 17 -8.87 -22.71 8.25
N TRP A 18 -10.02 -22.70 7.58
CA TRP A 18 -11.29 -22.27 8.15
C TRP A 18 -11.76 -23.37 9.11
N ASP A 19 -11.66 -23.11 10.41
CA ASP A 19 -12.35 -23.88 11.45
C ASP A 19 -13.77 -23.32 11.60
N GLU A 20 -14.76 -24.12 11.20
CA GLU A 20 -16.19 -23.79 11.14
C GLU A 20 -16.82 -23.55 12.53
N ARG A 21 -16.04 -23.68 13.62
CA ARG A 21 -16.51 -23.51 15.01
C ARG A 21 -16.41 -22.10 15.60
N MET A 22 -15.94 -21.10 14.84
CA MET A 22 -15.81 -19.73 15.37
C MET A 22 -17.01 -18.79 15.13
N MET A 23 -18.11 -19.25 14.53
CA MET A 23 -19.27 -18.38 14.24
C MET A 23 -20.37 -18.33 15.31
N GLU A 24 -20.30 -19.08 16.42
CA GLU A 24 -21.48 -19.22 17.29
C GLU A 24 -21.57 -18.32 18.53
N HIS A 25 -20.55 -17.50 18.87
CA HIS A 25 -20.65 -16.63 20.05
C HIS A 25 -20.02 -15.25 19.86
N ALA A 26 -20.84 -14.26 19.46
CA ALA A 26 -20.57 -12.85 19.70
C ALA A 26 -21.85 -12.12 20.17
N PRO A 27 -21.89 -11.57 21.40
CA PRO A 27 -23.05 -10.86 21.92
C PRO A 27 -23.16 -9.42 21.40
N ALA A 28 -24.41 -8.95 21.35
CA ALA A 28 -24.82 -7.63 20.90
C ALA A 28 -24.24 -6.49 21.74
N HIS A 29 -23.60 -5.52 21.08
CA HIS A 29 -23.31 -4.21 21.67
C HIS A 29 -23.82 -3.10 20.73
N ARG A 30 -25.13 -2.81 20.83
CA ARG A 30 -25.76 -1.58 20.34
C ARG A 30 -26.03 -0.68 21.54
N SER A 31 -25.27 0.39 21.72
CA SER A 31 -25.68 1.62 22.40
C SER A 31 -24.51 2.60 22.41
N MET A 32 -24.79 3.90 22.37
CA MET A 32 -23.86 5.04 22.38
C MET A 32 -23.31 5.50 21.02
N VAL A 33 -24.18 5.97 20.12
CA VAL A 33 -23.95 7.27 19.43
C VAL A 33 -25.32 7.87 19.10
N ALA A 34 -25.92 8.57 20.07
CA ALA A 34 -27.10 9.41 19.84
C ALA A 34 -26.97 10.65 20.72
N ARG A 35 -26.19 11.63 20.22
CA ARG A 35 -26.20 13.04 20.62
C ARG A 35 -25.09 13.78 19.86
N ALA A 36 -25.43 14.39 18.73
CA ALA A 36 -24.83 15.63 18.19
C ALA A 36 -25.21 15.84 16.71
N THR A 37 -26.47 16.14 16.41
CA THR A 37 -26.84 16.82 15.14
C THR A 37 -28.17 17.55 15.34
N ALA A 38 -28.10 18.77 15.86
CA ALA A 38 -29.22 19.71 15.88
C ALA A 38 -28.67 21.14 15.83
N ALA A 39 -28.23 21.57 14.65
CA ALA A 39 -28.13 22.98 14.23
C ALA A 39 -27.79 23.04 12.74
N MET A 40 -28.36 24.01 12.03
CA MET A 40 -28.22 24.36 10.60
C MET A 40 -29.25 23.68 9.68
N ALA A 41 -30.49 24.20 9.62
CA ALA A 41 -30.95 25.37 8.84
C ALA A 41 -30.81 25.12 7.33
N SER A 42 -31.90 24.80 6.63
CA SER A 42 -32.86 25.77 6.06
C SER A 42 -32.21 26.74 5.06
N SER A 43 -32.22 26.35 3.78
CA SER A 43 -32.53 27.25 2.66
C SER A 43 -32.81 26.43 1.40
N ALA A 44 -34.01 26.64 0.86
CA ALA A 44 -34.52 26.04 -0.36
C ALA A 44 -34.30 26.97 -1.56
N VAL A 45 -34.56 26.42 -2.76
CA VAL A 45 -34.80 27.10 -4.05
C VAL A 45 -33.49 27.50 -4.79
N THR A 46 -33.25 27.22 -6.08
CA THR A 46 -34.10 27.08 -7.27
C THR A 46 -33.54 26.06 -8.28
N SER A 47 -34.45 25.42 -9.02
CA SER A 47 -34.21 24.57 -10.18
C SER A 47 -33.57 25.30 -11.37
N SER A 48 -32.71 24.61 -12.11
CA SER A 48 -32.51 24.85 -13.54
C SER A 48 -32.31 23.53 -14.28
N THR A 49 -33.30 23.21 -15.09
CA THR A 49 -33.35 22.16 -16.10
C THR A 49 -32.37 22.46 -17.23
N LEU A 50 -31.39 21.59 -17.43
CA LEU A 50 -30.57 21.57 -18.65
C LEU A 50 -30.75 20.23 -19.36
N SER A 51 -31.38 20.34 -20.53
CA SER A 51 -31.49 19.35 -21.59
C SER A 51 -30.11 18.95 -22.10
N MET A 52 -29.81 17.65 -22.14
CA MET A 52 -28.69 17.12 -22.93
C MET A 52 -29.15 15.97 -23.82
N SER A 53 -28.91 16.17 -25.10
CA SER A 53 -29.26 15.34 -26.25
C SER A 53 -28.67 13.93 -26.19
N ALA A 54 -29.52 12.96 -26.54
CA ALA A 54 -29.17 11.57 -26.74
C ALA A 54 -28.23 11.38 -27.94
N THR A 55 -27.02 10.89 -27.67
CA THR A 55 -26.11 10.41 -28.72
C THR A 55 -26.25 8.89 -28.86
N ARG A 56 -26.64 8.47 -30.06
CA ARG A 56 -26.94 7.10 -30.50
C ARG A 56 -25.67 6.23 -30.53
N MET A 57 -25.56 5.26 -29.61
CA MET A 57 -24.51 4.23 -29.66
C MET A 57 -24.94 3.08 -30.57
N VAL A 58 -24.14 2.82 -31.61
CA VAL A 58 -24.29 1.68 -32.53
C VAL A 58 -23.77 0.42 -31.85
N GLY A 59 -24.66 -0.52 -31.57
CA GLY A 59 -24.34 -1.82 -30.99
C GLY A 59 -23.53 -2.70 -31.96
N LYS A 60 -22.40 -3.23 -31.47
CA LYS A 60 -21.55 -4.17 -32.18
C LYS A 60 -21.98 -5.59 -31.82
N THR A 61 -22.59 -6.29 -32.76
CA THR A 61 -23.08 -7.67 -32.61
C THR A 61 -21.90 -8.62 -32.41
N ILE A 62 -21.86 -9.32 -31.27
CA ILE A 62 -20.90 -10.39 -31.00
C ILE A 62 -21.48 -11.69 -31.59
N VAL A 63 -20.88 -12.17 -32.68
CA VAL A 63 -21.17 -13.48 -33.26
C VAL A 63 -20.55 -14.53 -32.34
N LYS A 64 -21.42 -15.29 -31.65
CA LYS A 64 -21.04 -16.44 -30.81
C LYS A 64 -20.81 -17.64 -31.74
N LYS A 65 -19.55 -17.89 -32.10
CA LYS A 65 -19.17 -19.08 -32.88
C LYS A 65 -19.12 -20.28 -31.93
N GLY A 66 -20.13 -21.15 -32.02
CA GLY A 66 -20.08 -22.49 -31.46
C GLY A 66 -19.15 -23.36 -32.31
N GLY A 67 -18.37 -24.21 -31.65
CA GLY A 67 -17.49 -25.18 -32.30
C GLY A 67 -16.84 -26.09 -31.26
N GLU A 68 -17.36 -27.31 -31.19
CA GLU A 68 -16.68 -28.57 -30.85
C GLU A 68 -16.04 -28.73 -29.46
N ALA A 69 -16.51 -29.75 -28.74
CA ALA A 69 -15.91 -30.22 -27.50
C ALA A 69 -14.50 -30.79 -27.79
N GLU A 70 -13.45 -30.07 -27.37
CA GLU A 70 -12.07 -30.54 -27.41
C GLU A 70 -11.92 -31.80 -26.55
N VAL A 71 -11.81 -32.94 -27.22
CA VAL A 71 -11.23 -34.15 -26.66
C VAL A 71 -9.70 -34.00 -26.74
N GLY A 72 -9.03 -33.76 -25.61
CA GLY A 72 -7.60 -34.07 -25.47
C GLY A 72 -6.64 -32.99 -24.96
N HIS A 73 -7.08 -31.82 -24.51
CA HIS A 73 -6.16 -30.78 -24.01
C HIS A 73 -5.61 -31.05 -22.58
N LEU A 74 -6.18 -32.00 -21.83
CA LEU A 74 -5.85 -32.18 -20.40
C LEU A 74 -4.41 -32.69 -20.15
N TYR A 75 -3.75 -33.26 -21.17
CA TYR A 75 -2.40 -33.82 -21.06
C TYR A 75 -1.41 -33.21 -22.07
N SER A 76 -1.83 -32.22 -22.85
CA SER A 76 -0.93 -31.47 -23.72
C SER A 76 -0.14 -30.47 -22.87
N ASP A 77 1.18 -30.54 -22.96
CA ASP A 77 2.06 -29.57 -22.33
C ASP A 77 2.07 -28.29 -23.18
N ASP A 78 1.14 -27.36 -22.90
CA ASP A 78 0.96 -26.12 -23.68
C ASP A 78 2.13 -25.14 -23.55
N ASN A 79 3.11 -25.44 -22.69
CA ASN A 79 4.29 -24.61 -22.52
C ASN A 79 5.58 -25.42 -22.35
N PRO A 80 6.01 -26.15 -23.41
CA PRO A 80 7.13 -27.10 -23.36
C PRO A 80 8.48 -26.43 -23.10
N GLY A 81 8.57 -25.10 -23.24
CA GLY A 81 9.77 -24.31 -22.91
C GLY A 81 9.97 -24.09 -21.41
N THR A 82 8.89 -24.20 -20.61
CA THR A 82 8.95 -24.00 -19.14
C THR A 82 8.74 -25.28 -18.35
N THR A 83 8.23 -26.34 -19.00
CA THR A 83 8.00 -27.62 -18.37
C THR A 83 9.31 -28.35 -18.09
N GLN A 84 9.49 -28.72 -16.83
CA GLN A 84 10.71 -29.37 -16.37
C GLN A 84 10.75 -30.82 -16.84
N LYS A 85 11.54 -31.05 -17.89
CA LYS A 85 11.80 -32.38 -18.45
C LYS A 85 12.45 -33.28 -17.40
N GLY A 86 12.06 -34.56 -17.39
CA GLY A 86 12.65 -35.58 -16.51
C GLY A 86 12.01 -35.72 -15.12
N THR A 87 10.93 -34.97 -14.84
CA THR A 87 10.08 -35.25 -13.67
C THR A 87 9.13 -36.41 -13.96
N GLY A 88 8.87 -37.27 -12.97
CA GLY A 88 8.02 -38.44 -13.17
C GLY A 88 7.73 -39.21 -11.88
N PHE A 89 6.73 -40.09 -11.95
CA PHE A 89 6.21 -40.86 -10.82
C PHE A 89 5.98 -42.34 -11.15
N ALA A 90 6.51 -42.84 -12.27
CA ALA A 90 6.26 -44.19 -12.75
C ALA A 90 6.88 -45.29 -11.86
N ASN A 91 8.03 -45.00 -11.22
CA ASN A 91 8.75 -45.91 -10.34
C ASN A 91 9.58 -45.14 -9.29
N ALA A 92 10.15 -45.87 -8.32
CA ALA A 92 10.98 -45.30 -7.27
C ALA A 92 12.16 -44.46 -7.80
N GLU A 93 12.84 -44.92 -8.85
CA GLU A 93 13.95 -44.17 -9.45
C GLU A 93 13.51 -42.83 -10.05
N ALA A 94 12.37 -42.81 -10.73
CA ALA A 94 11.80 -41.59 -11.28
C ALA A 94 11.42 -40.59 -10.17
N ALA A 95 10.90 -41.08 -9.05
CA ALA A 95 10.62 -40.26 -7.88
C ALA A 95 11.90 -39.66 -7.29
N LEU A 96 12.95 -40.47 -7.11
CA LEU A 96 14.26 -39.98 -6.62
C LEU A 96 14.87 -38.95 -7.57
N ARG A 97 14.86 -39.21 -8.89
CA ARG A 97 15.29 -38.23 -9.90
C ARG A 97 14.51 -36.93 -9.79
N THR A 98 13.18 -37.01 -9.61
CA THR A 98 12.32 -35.84 -9.44
C THR A 98 12.68 -35.05 -8.18
N THR A 99 12.91 -35.71 -7.04
CA THR A 99 13.30 -35.02 -5.79
C THR A 99 14.60 -34.24 -5.95
N ARG A 100 15.61 -34.82 -6.61
CA ARG A 100 16.88 -34.15 -6.89
C ARG A 100 16.71 -32.96 -7.83
N LEU A 101 15.92 -33.12 -8.90
CA LEU A 101 15.68 -32.07 -9.88
C LEU A 101 14.94 -30.84 -9.31
N VAL A 102 14.16 -31.02 -8.25
CA VAL A 102 13.45 -29.90 -7.62
C VAL A 102 14.29 -29.19 -6.57
N GLU A 103 15.38 -29.77 -6.06
CA GLU A 103 16.16 -29.16 -4.96
C GLU A 103 16.63 -27.74 -5.25
N ASP A 104 17.03 -27.46 -6.49
CA ASP A 104 17.51 -26.15 -6.98
C ASP A 104 16.39 -25.10 -7.18
N ARG A 105 15.12 -25.47 -6.97
CA ARG A 105 13.97 -24.60 -7.19
C ARG A 105 13.56 -23.83 -5.93
N PRO A 106 12.88 -22.67 -6.07
CA PRO A 106 12.34 -21.98 -4.92
C PRO A 106 11.34 -22.87 -4.14
N PRO A 107 11.28 -22.75 -2.79
CA PRO A 107 10.54 -23.68 -1.92
C PRO A 107 9.10 -23.97 -2.35
N ASN A 108 8.36 -22.94 -2.79
CA ASN A 108 6.97 -23.07 -3.23
C ASN A 108 6.83 -23.95 -4.47
N LYS A 109 7.80 -23.88 -5.40
CA LYS A 109 7.79 -24.71 -6.61
C LYS A 109 8.15 -26.15 -6.30
N ARG A 110 9.07 -26.38 -5.35
CA ARG A 110 9.43 -27.74 -4.90
C ARG A 110 8.22 -28.50 -4.39
N ILE A 111 7.52 -27.93 -3.41
CA ILE A 111 6.36 -28.59 -2.81
C ILE A 111 5.22 -28.78 -3.81
N TRP A 112 4.99 -27.81 -4.71
CA TRP A 112 3.95 -27.92 -5.74
C TRP A 112 4.23 -29.05 -6.72
N THR A 113 5.47 -29.15 -7.21
CA THR A 113 5.88 -30.22 -8.14
C THR A 113 5.78 -31.59 -7.48
N ILE A 114 6.28 -31.74 -6.25
CA ILE A 114 6.21 -33.02 -5.52
C ILE A 114 4.76 -33.41 -5.22
N ASN A 115 3.91 -32.48 -4.77
CA ASN A 115 2.49 -32.75 -4.54
C ASN A 115 1.78 -33.16 -5.84
N THR A 116 2.09 -32.50 -6.96
CA THR A 116 1.48 -32.83 -8.25
C THR A 116 1.85 -34.24 -8.69
N MET A 117 3.13 -34.63 -8.59
CA MET A 117 3.57 -36.00 -8.92
C MET A 117 2.96 -37.03 -7.97
N LEU A 118 2.86 -36.71 -6.68
CA LEU A 118 2.22 -37.55 -5.67
C LEU A 118 0.74 -37.80 -5.99
N HIS A 119 -0.03 -36.75 -6.25
CA HIS A 119 -1.46 -36.89 -6.58
C HIS A 119 -1.67 -37.65 -7.88
N ARG A 120 -0.85 -37.39 -8.91
CA ARG A 120 -0.91 -38.14 -10.17
C ARG A 120 -0.63 -39.62 -9.96
N ALA A 121 0.34 -39.98 -9.12
CA ALA A 121 0.62 -41.38 -8.79
C ALA A 121 -0.50 -42.04 -7.97
N LYS A 122 -1.09 -41.30 -7.01
CA LYS A 122 -2.17 -41.79 -6.14
C LYS A 122 -3.47 -42.06 -6.90
N HIS A 123 -3.79 -41.21 -7.86
CA HIS A 123 -5.05 -41.27 -8.61
C HIS A 123 -4.90 -41.84 -10.02
N HIS A 124 -3.76 -42.50 -10.31
CA HIS A 124 -3.57 -43.13 -11.61
C HIS A 124 -4.53 -44.32 -11.76
N PRO A 125 -5.32 -44.42 -12.86
CA PRO A 125 -6.33 -45.48 -13.02
C PRO A 125 -5.73 -46.89 -13.04
N HIS A 126 -4.48 -47.03 -13.48
CA HIS A 126 -3.73 -48.28 -13.47
C HIS A 126 -2.48 -48.11 -12.62
N GLN A 127 -2.63 -48.13 -11.29
CA GLN A 127 -1.50 -47.96 -10.37
C GLN A 127 -0.64 -49.23 -10.32
N THR A 128 0.63 -49.10 -10.71
CA THR A 128 1.61 -50.19 -10.66
C THR A 128 2.31 -50.26 -9.30
N GLN A 129 3.01 -51.36 -9.01
CA GLN A 129 3.82 -51.46 -7.79
C GLN A 129 4.90 -50.36 -7.74
N GLY A 130 5.55 -50.06 -8.86
CA GLY A 130 6.53 -48.97 -8.94
C GLY A 130 5.94 -47.60 -8.59
N MET A 131 4.69 -47.32 -8.96
CA MET A 131 4.01 -46.08 -8.57
C MET A 131 3.75 -46.02 -7.06
N ARG A 132 3.47 -47.16 -6.41
CA ARG A 132 3.33 -47.22 -4.94
C ARG A 132 4.65 -46.93 -4.23
N ASP A 133 5.75 -47.44 -4.77
CA ASP A 133 7.08 -47.15 -4.23
C ASP A 133 7.44 -45.66 -4.41
N ALA A 134 7.07 -45.06 -5.55
CA ALA A 134 7.20 -43.62 -5.79
C ALA A 134 6.38 -42.77 -4.80
N ILE A 135 5.14 -43.17 -4.49
CA ILE A 135 4.28 -42.51 -3.50
C ILE A 135 4.96 -42.46 -2.14
N ALA A 136 5.51 -43.58 -1.67
CA ALA A 136 6.19 -43.65 -0.38
C ALA A 136 7.35 -42.66 -0.28
N ILE A 137 8.13 -42.51 -1.36
CA ILE A 137 9.26 -41.57 -1.43
C ILE A 137 8.77 -40.11 -1.35
N PHE A 138 7.72 -39.76 -2.10
CA PHE A 138 7.18 -38.40 -2.07
C PHE A 138 6.54 -38.05 -0.72
N GLU A 139 5.85 -38.99 -0.07
CA GLU A 139 5.28 -38.77 1.26
C GLU A 139 6.35 -38.57 2.33
N ASP A 140 7.42 -39.37 2.31
CA ASP A 140 8.58 -39.18 3.19
C ASP A 140 9.24 -37.81 2.98
N TRP A 141 9.41 -37.40 1.71
CA TRP A 141 9.96 -36.09 1.37
C TRP A 141 9.10 -34.94 1.91
N ILE A 142 7.77 -34.99 1.73
CA ILE A 142 6.85 -33.96 2.22
C ILE A 142 6.87 -33.88 3.75
N ARG A 143 6.93 -35.03 4.44
CA ARG A 143 7.02 -35.08 5.89
C ARG A 143 8.28 -34.37 6.40
N LYS A 144 9.46 -34.73 5.88
CA LYS A 144 10.75 -34.11 6.23
C LYS A 144 10.73 -32.59 6.00
N TYR A 145 10.22 -32.16 4.84
CA TYR A 145 10.10 -30.74 4.51
C TYR A 145 9.24 -29.95 5.53
N LYS A 146 8.14 -30.54 6.02
CA LYS A 146 7.29 -29.91 7.05
C LYS A 146 8.01 -29.80 8.39
N GLU A 147 8.72 -30.84 8.81
CA GLU A 147 9.49 -30.86 10.06
C GLU A 147 10.61 -29.81 10.06
N GLU A 148 11.32 -29.67 8.95
CA GLU A 148 12.34 -28.63 8.75
C GLU A 148 11.73 -27.22 8.81
N LYS A 149 10.61 -27.01 8.12
CA LYS A 149 9.91 -25.71 8.10
C LYS A 149 9.46 -25.30 9.51
N GLU A 150 8.90 -26.22 10.28
CA GLU A 150 8.48 -25.95 11.65
C GLU A 150 9.68 -25.69 12.58
N SER A 151 10.78 -26.41 12.41
CA SER A 151 12.02 -26.15 13.15
C SER A 151 12.59 -24.76 12.86
N GLN A 152 12.61 -24.34 11.59
CA GLN A 152 13.03 -23.00 11.19
C GLN A 152 12.10 -21.90 11.74
N LYS A 153 10.78 -22.13 11.75
CA LYS A 153 9.82 -21.19 12.36
C LYS A 153 10.06 -21.03 13.86
N LYS A 154 10.26 -22.13 14.59
CA LYS A 154 10.58 -22.10 16.04
C LYS A 154 11.88 -21.35 16.30
N ALA A 155 12.92 -21.59 15.50
CA ALA A 155 14.20 -20.86 15.61
C ALA A 155 14.02 -19.35 15.38
N LYS A 156 13.27 -18.95 14.35
CA LYS A 156 12.96 -17.53 14.08
C LYS A 156 12.11 -16.89 15.18
N LYS A 157 11.13 -17.62 15.72
CA LYS A 157 10.30 -17.13 16.82
C LYS A 157 11.15 -16.91 18.08
N ASN A 158 12.05 -17.83 18.38
CA ASN A 158 12.93 -17.71 19.55
C ASN A 158 13.96 -16.57 19.38
N SER A 159 14.43 -16.30 18.17
CA SER A 159 15.30 -15.14 17.91
C SER A 159 14.55 -13.81 17.89
N SER A 160 13.29 -13.78 17.43
CA SER A 160 12.49 -12.55 17.35
C SER A 160 11.91 -12.12 18.70
N THR A 161 11.62 -13.07 19.59
CA THR A 161 11.00 -12.77 20.91
C THR A 161 11.93 -11.98 21.84
N ARG A 162 13.24 -11.91 21.57
CA ARG A 162 14.21 -11.17 22.42
C ARG A 162 14.42 -9.69 22.03
N SER A 163 13.91 -9.24 20.87
CA SER A 163 14.11 -7.85 20.39
C SER A 163 12.85 -7.14 19.86
N GLN A 164 11.65 -7.73 19.92
CA GLN A 164 10.46 -7.24 19.21
C GLN A 164 9.32 -6.64 20.05
N SER A 165 9.48 -6.41 21.36
CA SER A 165 8.45 -5.65 22.09
C SER A 165 8.42 -4.16 21.71
N GLN A 166 9.56 -3.55 21.35
CA GLN A 166 9.59 -2.11 21.02
C GLN A 166 9.00 -1.70 19.64
N PRO A 167 9.18 -2.45 18.54
CA PRO A 167 8.72 -1.98 17.22
C PRO A 167 7.20 -1.94 17.06
N HIS A 168 6.47 -2.86 17.72
CA HIS A 168 5.02 -2.92 17.61
C HIS A 168 4.35 -1.77 18.37
N ASP A 169 4.87 -1.42 19.54
CA ASP A 169 4.36 -0.29 20.32
C ASP A 169 4.66 1.04 19.63
N GLN A 170 5.86 1.20 19.06
CA GLN A 170 6.21 2.35 18.22
C GLN A 170 5.30 2.43 16.98
N HIS A 171 5.03 1.33 16.29
CA HIS A 171 4.10 1.33 15.17
C HIS A 171 2.68 1.69 15.61
N ARG A 172 2.20 1.16 16.74
CA ARG A 172 0.88 1.46 17.28
C ARG A 172 0.74 2.94 17.67
N GLU A 173 1.79 3.51 18.27
CA GLU A 173 1.87 4.94 18.60
C GLU A 173 1.88 5.81 17.34
N LEU A 174 2.68 5.43 16.33
CA LEU A 174 2.69 6.11 15.03
C LEU A 174 1.32 6.05 14.35
N VAL A 175 0.65 4.89 14.35
CA VAL A 175 -0.71 4.74 13.78
C VAL A 175 -1.74 5.57 14.55
N ALA A 176 -1.58 5.70 15.88
CA ALA A 176 -2.45 6.52 16.71
C ALA A 176 -2.17 8.03 16.61
N SER A 177 -1.07 8.45 15.98
CA SER A 177 -0.75 9.86 15.79
C SER A 177 -1.83 10.59 14.99
N SER A 178 -2.01 11.88 15.28
CA SER A 178 -2.91 12.78 14.55
C SER A 178 -2.60 12.83 13.05
N ALA A 179 -1.35 12.60 12.66
CA ALA A 179 -0.88 12.53 11.29
C ALA A 179 -1.45 11.32 10.53
N ASN A 180 -1.60 10.16 11.20
CA ASN A 180 -2.15 8.94 10.61
C ASN A 180 -3.66 8.78 10.84
N ALA A 181 -4.24 9.53 11.78
CA ALA A 181 -5.68 9.55 12.02
C ALA A 181 -6.51 9.79 10.75
N PHE A 182 -5.95 10.49 9.76
CA PHE A 182 -6.60 10.69 8.47
C PHE A 182 -6.67 9.42 7.62
N SER A 183 -5.61 8.61 7.56
CA SER A 183 -5.57 7.35 6.80
C SER A 183 -6.48 6.27 7.41
N TYR A 184 -6.74 6.36 8.71
CA TYR A 184 -7.59 5.44 9.46
C TYR A 184 -8.89 6.07 9.93
N ALA A 185 -9.23 7.27 9.45
CA ALA A 185 -10.51 7.88 9.73
C ALA A 185 -11.58 6.91 9.23
N ASN A 186 -12.36 6.35 10.15
CA ASN A 186 -13.42 5.37 9.86
C ASN A 186 -14.58 6.02 9.10
N SER A 187 -14.32 6.58 7.92
CA SER A 187 -15.36 6.88 6.95
C SER A 187 -15.99 5.55 6.59
N LYS A 188 -17.28 5.40 6.90
CA LYS A 188 -18.06 4.20 6.57
C LYS A 188 -18.15 3.95 5.06
N ASP A 189 -17.80 4.96 4.27
CA ASP A 189 -17.92 4.98 2.82
C ASP A 189 -16.63 5.50 2.16
N PHE A 190 -16.23 4.83 1.08
CA PHE A 190 -14.98 5.10 0.36
C PHE A 190 -15.02 6.41 -0.42
N ASP A 191 -16.19 6.79 -0.97
CA ASP A 191 -16.33 8.04 -1.72
C ASP A 191 -16.20 9.26 -0.80
N SER A 192 -16.74 9.14 0.42
CA SER A 192 -16.59 10.14 1.48
C SER A 192 -15.12 10.35 1.87
N PHE A 193 -14.35 9.27 2.02
CA PHE A 193 -12.90 9.33 2.26
C PHE A 193 -12.15 10.05 1.14
N LEU A 194 -12.45 9.69 -0.10
CA LEU A 194 -11.82 10.31 -1.27
C LEU A 194 -12.15 11.79 -1.39
N SER A 195 -13.38 12.18 -1.08
CA SER A 195 -13.80 13.59 -1.07
C SER A 195 -13.00 14.38 -0.03
N LEU A 196 -12.95 13.89 1.21
CA LEU A 196 -12.21 14.52 2.30
C LEU A 196 -10.70 14.63 1.97
N SER A 197 -10.11 13.56 1.44
CA SER A 197 -8.70 13.56 1.02
C SER A 197 -8.39 14.60 -0.06
N ARG A 198 -9.29 14.78 -1.02
CA ARG A 198 -9.15 15.81 -2.07
C ARG A 198 -9.27 17.21 -1.51
N GLU A 199 -10.19 17.43 -0.58
CA GLU A 199 -10.38 18.72 0.09
C GLU A 199 -9.17 19.09 0.93
N THR A 200 -8.69 18.18 1.78
CA THR A 200 -7.47 18.39 2.58
C THR A 200 -6.24 18.64 1.72
N LEU A 201 -6.08 17.93 0.60
CA LEU A 201 -5.01 18.20 -0.37
C LEU A 201 -5.15 19.60 -1.00
N LYS A 202 -6.36 20.02 -1.35
CA LYS A 202 -6.64 21.33 -1.94
C LYS A 202 -6.30 22.46 -0.96
N GLU A 203 -6.70 22.32 0.29
CA GLU A 203 -6.40 23.28 1.37
C GLU A 203 -4.91 23.34 1.68
N GLY A 204 -4.24 22.19 1.80
CA GLY A 204 -2.79 22.14 2.01
C GLY A 204 -2.00 22.80 0.89
N LYS A 205 -2.41 22.59 -0.37
CA LYS A 205 -1.82 23.30 -1.51
C LYS A 205 -2.08 24.81 -1.46
N ALA A 206 -3.24 25.24 -0.99
CA ALA A 206 -3.55 26.66 -0.83
C ALA A 206 -2.69 27.31 0.26
N ALA A 207 -2.48 26.64 1.40
CA ALA A 207 -1.57 27.10 2.44
C ALA A 207 -0.13 27.21 1.94
N LEU A 208 0.36 26.20 1.23
CA LEU A 208 1.70 26.22 0.62
C LEU A 208 1.86 27.38 -0.37
N ARG A 209 0.86 27.62 -1.24
CA ARG A 209 0.87 28.78 -2.15
C ARG A 209 0.98 30.11 -1.39
N LYS A 210 0.18 30.29 -0.34
CA LYS A 210 0.19 31.50 0.49
C LYS A 210 1.57 31.74 1.12
N ALA A 211 2.18 30.69 1.68
CA ALA A 211 3.51 30.78 2.27
C ALA A 211 4.58 31.15 1.21
N VAL A 212 4.51 30.54 0.02
CA VAL A 212 5.43 30.85 -1.10
C VAL A 212 5.28 32.28 -1.60
N GLU A 213 4.05 32.76 -1.74
CA GLU A 213 3.78 34.14 -2.13
C GLU A 213 4.28 35.15 -1.10
N GLU A 214 4.08 34.88 0.19
CA GLU A 214 4.58 35.74 1.26
C GLU A 214 6.11 35.80 1.27
N ALA A 215 6.78 34.64 1.21
CA ALA A 215 8.23 34.57 1.15
C ALA A 215 8.82 35.25 -0.08
N SER A 216 8.07 35.29 -1.18
CA SER A 216 8.46 35.99 -2.40
C SER A 216 8.36 37.52 -2.27
N ARG A 217 7.46 38.02 -1.42
CA ARG A 217 7.28 39.46 -1.15
C ARG A 217 8.26 40.00 -0.10
N GLN A 218 8.62 39.19 0.89
CA GLN A 218 9.48 39.63 1.99
C GLN A 218 10.98 39.59 1.63
N SER A 219 11.75 40.58 2.11
CA SER A 219 13.21 40.60 1.97
C SER A 219 13.90 39.48 2.77
N SER A 220 13.26 39.03 3.85
CA SER A 220 13.66 37.89 4.68
C SER A 220 13.67 36.56 3.91
N CYS A 221 13.02 36.51 2.74
CA CYS A 221 12.79 35.27 1.99
C CYS A 221 12.05 34.20 2.80
N ALA A 222 11.32 34.60 3.84
CA ALA A 222 10.51 33.73 4.69
C ALA A 222 9.03 34.11 4.60
N GLY A 223 8.16 33.10 4.65
CA GLY A 223 6.70 33.26 4.66
C GLY A 223 6.09 32.16 5.52
N ALA A 224 4.89 32.39 6.04
CA ALA A 224 4.24 31.41 6.89
C ALA A 224 2.76 31.29 6.56
N ALA A 225 2.24 30.08 6.62
CA ALA A 225 0.81 29.83 6.53
C ALA A 225 0.40 28.85 7.62
N ALA A 226 -0.76 29.08 8.22
CA ALA A 226 -1.40 28.06 9.04
C ALA A 226 -1.78 26.88 8.15
N CYS A 227 -1.51 25.66 8.59
CA CYS A 227 -2.04 24.45 7.99
C CYS A 227 -2.31 23.43 9.09
N THR A 228 -3.06 22.37 8.81
CA THR A 228 -3.14 21.22 9.72
C THR A 228 -2.07 20.19 9.37
N ILE A 229 -1.76 19.29 10.30
CA ILE A 229 -0.85 18.17 10.01
C ILE A 229 -1.37 17.30 8.85
N GLN A 230 -2.69 17.15 8.72
CA GLN A 230 -3.31 16.37 7.64
C GLN A 230 -3.17 17.07 6.29
N GLN A 231 -3.30 18.40 6.27
CA GLN A 231 -3.04 19.19 5.07
C GLN A 231 -1.57 19.09 4.64
N PHE A 232 -0.65 19.13 5.60
CA PHE A 232 0.77 18.96 5.35
C PHE A 232 1.11 17.55 4.81
N THR A 233 0.65 16.48 5.48
CA THR A 233 0.88 15.11 5.03
C THR A 233 0.17 14.79 3.72
N ALA A 234 -0.97 15.42 3.41
CA ALA A 234 -1.61 15.28 2.10
C ALA A 234 -0.73 15.86 0.98
N VAL A 235 -0.03 16.97 1.23
CA VAL A 235 0.82 17.64 0.23
C VAL A 235 2.16 16.92 0.04
N PHE A 236 2.82 16.52 1.13
CA PHE A 236 4.19 16.00 1.09
C PHE A 236 4.28 14.48 1.30
N GLY A 237 3.26 13.84 1.86
CA GLY A 237 3.34 12.44 2.29
C GLY A 237 4.17 12.25 3.56
N GLY A 238 4.45 10.98 3.89
CA GLY A 238 5.23 10.60 5.06
C GLY A 238 6.73 10.94 4.96
N PRO A 239 7.51 10.75 6.04
CA PRO A 239 8.97 10.90 6.02
C PRO A 239 9.62 9.94 5.01
N GLY A 240 10.67 10.38 4.33
CA GLY A 240 11.37 9.59 3.32
C GLY A 240 11.90 10.41 2.15
N THR A 241 12.38 9.71 1.11
CA THR A 241 12.81 10.31 -0.16
C THR A 241 11.68 10.22 -1.18
N HIS A 242 11.36 11.34 -1.81
CA HIS A 242 10.27 11.52 -2.75
C HIS A 242 10.78 12.16 -4.05
N GLY A 243 9.95 12.16 -5.10
CA GLY A 243 10.31 12.80 -6.38
C GLY A 243 10.61 14.30 -6.28
N TYR A 244 10.09 14.98 -5.26
CA TYR A 244 10.36 16.39 -5.00
C TYR A 244 11.62 16.64 -4.14
N GLY A 245 12.14 15.62 -3.43
CA GLY A 245 13.26 15.76 -2.50
C GLY A 245 13.14 14.89 -1.24
N LYS A 246 13.51 15.41 -0.06
CA LYS A 246 13.61 14.62 1.19
C LYS A 246 12.75 15.20 2.32
N HIS A 247 11.97 14.36 2.98
CA HIS A 247 11.21 14.67 4.19
C HIS A 247 11.84 13.95 5.39
N VAL A 248 12.29 14.71 6.39
CA VAL A 248 12.94 14.21 7.62
C VAL A 248 12.14 14.67 8.84
N ILE A 249 12.13 13.85 9.89
CA ILE A 249 11.56 14.19 11.20
C ILE A 249 12.67 14.07 12.24
N GLU A 250 12.98 15.17 12.93
CA GLU A 250 14.01 15.23 13.98
C GLU A 250 13.44 15.96 15.20
N GLY A 251 13.37 15.30 16.36
CA GLY A 251 12.86 15.90 17.59
C GLY A 251 11.41 16.42 17.48
N GLY A 252 10.55 15.74 16.71
CA GLY A 252 9.17 16.18 16.44
C GLY A 252 9.03 17.26 15.37
N ARG A 253 10.16 17.82 14.88
CA ARG A 253 10.18 18.80 13.80
C ARG A 253 10.20 18.10 12.45
N HIS A 254 9.28 18.45 11.57
CA HIS A 254 9.28 18.01 10.18
C HIS A 254 10.14 18.95 9.32
N THR A 255 10.84 18.42 8.32
CA THR A 255 11.64 19.25 7.40
C THR A 255 11.54 18.65 6.01
N VAL A 256 11.16 19.47 5.03
CA VAL A 256 10.94 19.01 3.64
C VAL A 256 11.87 19.78 2.71
N ARG A 257 12.99 19.16 2.36
CA ARG A 257 13.91 19.75 1.40
C ARG A 257 13.44 19.44 -0.02
N ILE A 258 13.05 20.46 -0.78
CA ILE A 258 12.78 20.33 -2.22
C ILE A 258 14.05 20.70 -2.98
N GLU A 259 14.43 19.88 -3.96
CA GLU A 259 15.73 20.04 -4.61
C GLU A 259 15.70 21.03 -5.78
N SER A 260 14.53 21.23 -6.41
CA SER A 260 14.41 22.09 -7.59
C SER A 260 13.15 22.96 -7.59
N VAL A 261 13.25 24.12 -8.27
CA VAL A 261 12.11 25.01 -8.53
C VAL A 261 11.05 24.33 -9.41
N GLU A 262 11.47 23.41 -10.28
CA GLU A 262 10.57 22.66 -11.17
C GLU A 262 9.62 21.78 -10.36
N GLU A 263 10.14 21.06 -9.35
CA GLU A 263 9.31 20.23 -8.47
C GLU A 263 8.34 21.07 -7.65
N LEU A 264 8.80 22.21 -7.11
CA LEU A 264 7.90 23.17 -6.46
C LEU A 264 6.81 23.66 -7.44
N THR A 265 7.18 23.95 -8.68
CA THR A 265 6.24 24.40 -9.73
C THR A 265 5.16 23.36 -10.00
N LYS A 266 5.49 22.07 -9.98
CA LYS A 266 4.51 20.98 -10.12
C LYS A 266 3.51 20.94 -8.95
N MET A 267 3.96 21.32 -7.75
CA MET A 267 3.12 21.31 -6.54
C MET A 267 2.18 22.52 -6.45
N VAL A 268 2.72 23.74 -6.59
CA VAL A 268 1.97 24.99 -6.37
C VAL A 268 1.47 25.65 -7.66
N GLY A 269 2.06 25.33 -8.81
CA GLY A 269 1.74 25.94 -10.10
C GLY A 269 2.69 27.09 -10.47
N LYS A 270 2.83 27.32 -11.79
CA LYS A 270 3.79 28.26 -12.39
C LYS A 270 3.61 29.72 -11.96
N THR A 271 2.39 30.14 -11.65
CA THR A 271 2.10 31.52 -11.24
C THR A 271 2.67 31.87 -9.88
N CYS A 272 2.71 30.92 -8.94
CA CYS A 272 3.16 31.16 -7.56
C CYS A 272 4.68 31.19 -7.42
N VAL A 273 5.41 30.57 -8.35
CA VAL A 273 6.88 30.52 -8.34
C VAL A 273 7.53 31.64 -9.18
N ARG A 274 6.73 32.55 -9.72
CA ARG A 274 7.23 33.60 -10.63
C ARG A 274 8.18 34.53 -9.86
N GLY A 275 9.43 34.59 -10.30
CA GLY A 275 10.47 35.42 -9.69
C GLY A 275 11.39 34.68 -8.72
N LEU A 276 11.15 33.39 -8.47
CA LEU A 276 12.13 32.53 -7.83
C LEU A 276 13.24 32.22 -8.84
N LYS A 277 14.48 32.55 -8.48
CA LYS A 277 15.67 32.22 -9.28
C LYS A 277 16.03 30.74 -9.10
N GLU A 278 16.67 30.15 -10.10
CA GLU A 278 17.26 28.82 -9.97
C GLU A 278 18.28 28.82 -8.82
N GLY A 279 18.09 27.87 -7.90
CA GLY A 279 18.84 27.71 -6.65
C GLY A 279 18.16 26.65 -5.79
N SER A 280 18.86 26.13 -4.77
CA SER A 280 18.28 25.14 -3.87
C SER A 280 17.22 25.78 -2.95
N ILE A 281 15.95 25.39 -3.10
CA ILE A 281 14.85 25.89 -2.25
C ILE A 281 14.53 24.83 -1.19
N SER A 282 15.08 24.95 0.02
CA SER A 282 14.73 24.05 1.13
C SER A 282 13.53 24.55 1.92
N PHE A 283 12.54 23.72 2.19
CA PHE A 283 11.39 24.06 3.03
C PHE A 283 11.63 23.49 4.43
N GLU A 284 11.55 24.32 5.46
CA GLU A 284 11.53 23.83 6.83
C GLU A 284 10.13 24.05 7.40
N VAL A 285 9.39 22.96 7.55
CA VAL A 285 8.03 22.98 8.09
C VAL A 285 8.06 22.50 9.52
N THR A 286 8.22 23.42 10.44
CA THR A 286 8.20 23.08 11.86
C THR A 286 6.77 22.84 12.31
N TYR A 287 6.39 21.58 12.36
CA TYR A 287 5.23 21.13 13.11
C TYR A 287 5.60 20.92 14.58
N GLN A 288 4.72 21.34 15.48
CA GLN A 288 4.84 21.06 16.91
C GLN A 288 3.57 20.34 17.37
N GLU A 289 3.69 19.04 17.66
CA GLU A 289 2.56 18.18 18.05
C GLU A 289 1.81 18.67 19.30
N SER A 290 2.49 19.41 20.19
CA SER A 290 1.94 19.79 21.50
C SER A 290 0.79 20.79 21.45
N GLU A 291 0.56 21.48 20.33
CA GLU A 291 -0.40 22.59 20.26
C GLU A 291 -1.63 22.31 19.37
N SER A 292 -1.74 21.11 18.79
CA SER A 292 -2.79 20.74 17.80
C SER A 292 -2.86 21.61 16.52
N ASP A 293 -2.23 22.79 16.52
CA ASP A 293 -2.04 23.67 15.38
C ASP A 293 -0.67 23.41 14.73
N ALA A 294 -0.65 23.29 13.40
CA ALA A 294 0.59 23.23 12.64
C ALA A 294 0.86 24.58 11.96
N PHE A 295 2.11 25.03 12.02
CA PHE A 295 2.54 26.22 11.28
C PHE A 295 3.43 25.77 10.13
N LEU A 296 2.97 26.01 8.91
CA LEU A 296 3.79 25.85 7.72
C LEU A 296 4.71 27.06 7.62
N CYS A 297 5.93 26.94 8.14
CA CYS A 297 6.98 27.89 7.84
C CYS A 297 7.57 27.56 6.45
N PHE A 298 7.82 28.60 5.67
CA PHE A 298 8.50 28.49 4.39
C PHE A 298 9.68 29.46 4.37
N GLN A 299 10.85 28.96 3.99
CA GLN A 299 12.06 29.75 3.86
C GLN A 299 12.70 29.46 2.52
N ILE A 300 13.11 30.50 1.79
CA ILE A 300 13.85 30.35 0.54
C ILE A 300 15.31 30.66 0.83
N ASN A 301 16.16 29.63 0.82
CA ASN A 301 17.60 29.81 0.96
C ASN A 301 18.22 30.26 -0.37
N ARG A 302 18.51 31.55 -0.50
CA ARG A 302 19.12 32.15 -1.72
C ARG A 302 20.66 32.04 -1.78
N GLY A 303 21.24 30.92 -1.32
CA GLY A 303 22.70 30.72 -1.27
C GLY A 303 23.39 31.28 -0.01
N GLU A 304 24.73 31.16 0.05
CA GLU A 304 25.63 31.15 1.23
C GLU A 304 25.49 32.25 2.31
N LYS A 305 24.65 33.27 2.13
CA LYS A 305 24.47 34.36 3.11
C LYS A 305 23.24 34.23 4.01
N ALA A 306 22.49 33.13 3.92
CA ALA A 306 21.21 32.98 4.63
C ALA A 306 21.22 31.83 5.67
N THR A 307 22.11 31.90 6.67
CA THR A 307 21.93 31.13 7.92
C THR A 307 21.55 32.10 9.03
N ARG A 308 20.35 32.70 8.93
CA ARG A 308 19.67 33.16 10.15
C ARG A 308 18.91 31.97 10.70
N THR A 309 19.30 31.54 11.89
CA THR A 309 18.71 30.43 12.62
C THR A 309 17.22 30.71 12.86
N LEU A 310 16.35 29.75 12.54
CA LEU A 310 14.89 29.85 12.64
C LEU A 310 14.37 30.03 14.07
N ASP A 311 15.24 29.88 15.07
CA ASP A 311 14.89 30.00 16.50
C ASP A 311 14.26 31.36 16.87
N SER A 312 14.48 32.42 16.08
CA SER A 312 13.91 33.74 16.38
C SER A 312 12.45 33.95 15.95
N PHE A 313 11.87 33.09 15.10
CA PHE A 313 10.49 33.28 14.62
C PHE A 313 9.42 32.74 15.59
N PHE A 314 9.79 31.82 16.48
CA PHE A 314 8.85 31.14 17.37
C PHE A 314 8.38 31.96 18.59
N ILE A 315 8.90 33.17 18.80
CA ILE A 315 8.68 33.90 20.07
C ILE A 315 7.40 34.77 20.09
N LYS A 316 6.63 34.93 19.00
CA LYS A 316 5.51 35.89 18.96
C LYS A 316 4.26 35.50 18.15
N ALA A 317 3.79 34.26 18.25
CA ALA A 317 2.39 33.98 17.92
C ALA A 317 1.62 33.90 19.25
N LYS A 318 0.76 34.90 19.51
CA LYS A 318 -0.17 34.96 20.64
C LYS A 318 -1.59 34.90 20.11
#